data_AF-A0A7I9XRS0-F1
#
_entry.id   AF-A0A7I9XRS0-F1
#
_cell.length_a   1.000
_cell.length_b   1.000
_cell.length_c   1.000
_cell.angle_alpha   90.00
_cell.angle_beta   90.00
_cell.angle_gamma   90.00
#
_symmetry.space_group_name_H-M   'P 1'
#
loop_
_entity.id
_entity.type
_entity.pdbx_description
1 polymer ?
#
loop_
_entity_poly.entity_id
_entity_poly.type
_entity_poly.pdbx_seq_one_letter_code
_entity_poly.pdbx_strand_id
1 'polypeptide(L)'
;MAPHKRTTTQRGLGYRHKQQVARLKRDHVDGTPCWWCGEPMYLSQGLAGDHSLPRSAGGTIADRLLHAHCNSERADGSRDHLRPALTGKRPKREAVDLGHRVMAWP
;
A
#
# COMPACT_ATOMS: atom_id res chain seq x y z
N MET A 1 -17.41 6.87 30.93
CA MET A 1 -15.96 6.66 30.69
C MET A 1 -15.73 6.62 29.19
N ALA A 2 -14.90 7.52 28.63
CA ALA A 2 -14.57 7.47 27.21
C ALA A 2 -13.72 6.22 26.92
N PRO A 3 -13.94 5.49 25.81
CA PRO A 3 -13.14 4.33 25.48
C PRO A 3 -11.67 4.73 25.24
N HIS A 4 -10.73 4.02 25.86
CA HIS A 4 -9.30 4.26 25.64
C HIS A 4 -8.93 4.04 24.17
N LYS A 5 -8.32 5.04 23.53
CA LYS A 5 -7.74 4.88 22.18
C LYS A 5 -6.61 3.86 22.23
N ARG A 6 -6.65 2.86 21.33
CA ARG A 6 -5.59 1.86 21.19
C ARG A 6 -4.24 2.54 20.86
N THR A 7 -3.18 2.13 21.54
CA THR A 7 -1.81 2.59 21.27
C THR A 7 -1.32 2.13 19.89
N THR A 8 -0.28 2.76 19.35
CA THR A 8 0.34 2.37 18.06
C THR A 8 0.72 0.89 18.01
N THR A 9 1.24 0.36 19.12
CA THR A 9 1.57 -1.06 19.27
C THR A 9 0.31 -1.93 19.28
N GLN A 10 -0.73 -1.56 20.04
CA GLN A 10 -2.02 -2.26 20.05
C GLN A 10 -2.74 -2.22 18.69
N ARG A 11 -2.43 -1.23 17.84
CA ARG A 11 -2.92 -1.14 16.45
C ARG A 11 -2.13 -1.98 15.45
N GLY A 12 -1.08 -2.67 15.90
CA GLY A 12 -0.18 -3.45 15.05
C GLY A 12 0.83 -2.61 14.26
N LEU A 13 1.06 -1.35 14.64
CA LEU A 13 1.93 -0.39 13.93
C LEU A 13 3.20 -0.04 14.72
N GLY A 14 3.49 -0.82 15.76
CA GLY A 14 4.63 -0.61 16.66
C GLY A 14 5.99 -0.93 16.02
N TYR A 15 7.03 -0.99 16.86
CA TYR A 15 8.41 -1.23 16.43
C TYR A 15 8.59 -2.48 15.56
N ARG A 16 7.96 -3.60 15.95
CA ARG A 16 7.99 -4.86 15.19
C ARG A 16 7.48 -4.70 13.76
N HIS A 17 6.39 -3.98 13.56
CA HIS A 17 5.85 -3.71 12.23
C HIS A 17 6.83 -2.88 11.39
N LYS A 18 7.43 -1.84 11.98
CA LYS A 18 8.45 -1.03 11.29
C LYS A 18 9.65 -1.87 10.85
N GLN A 19 10.12 -2.79 11.71
CA GLN A 19 11.21 -3.71 11.37
C GLN A 19 10.83 -4.68 10.25
N GLN A 20 9.61 -5.23 10.26
CA GLN A 20 9.11 -6.10 9.19
C GLN A 20 9.10 -5.36 7.85
N VAL A 21 8.53 -4.16 7.81
CA VAL A 21 8.49 -3.35 6.58
C VAL A 21 9.90 -2.95 6.12
N ALA A 22 10.79 -2.59 7.04
CA ALA A 22 12.18 -2.28 6.71
C ALA A 22 12.93 -3.49 6.14
N ARG A 23 12.66 -4.70 6.65
CA ARG A 23 13.20 -5.95 6.06
C ARG A 23 12.66 -6.17 4.66
N LEU A 24 11.34 -6.10 4.47
CA LEU A 24 10.74 -6.26 3.14
C LEU A 24 11.30 -5.26 2.14
N LYS A 25 11.53 -4.01 2.55
CA LYS A 25 12.15 -2.99 1.69
C LYS A 25 13.60 -3.28 1.34
N ARG A 26 14.37 -3.86 2.26
CA ARG A 26 15.76 -4.29 1.97
C ARG A 26 15.81 -5.46 1.01
N ASP A 27 14.85 -6.38 1.11
CA ASP A 27 14.78 -7.58 0.29
C ASP A 27 14.08 -7.30 -1.07
N HIS A 28 13.51 -6.11 -1.26
CA HIS A 28 12.78 -5.72 -2.47
C HIS A 28 13.70 -5.51 -3.67
N VAL A 29 13.29 -6.04 -4.82
CA VAL A 29 13.91 -5.78 -6.12
C VAL A 29 13.03 -4.82 -6.90
N ASP A 30 13.57 -3.67 -7.29
CA ASP A 30 12.86 -2.68 -8.08
C ASP A 30 12.36 -3.28 -9.40
N GLY A 31 11.12 -2.94 -9.78
CA GLY A 31 10.42 -3.57 -10.90
C GLY A 31 9.57 -4.78 -10.53
N THR A 32 9.71 -5.35 -9.32
CA THR A 32 8.84 -6.45 -8.84
C THR A 32 7.37 -6.03 -8.94
N PRO A 33 6.50 -6.85 -9.56
CA PRO A 33 5.11 -6.48 -9.78
C PRO A 33 4.34 -6.37 -8.46
N CYS A 34 3.56 -5.31 -8.33
CA CYS A 34 2.64 -5.10 -7.23
C CYS A 34 1.53 -6.16 -7.28
N TRP A 35 1.33 -6.91 -6.20
CA TRP A 35 0.33 -7.99 -6.16
C TRP A 35 -1.13 -7.52 -6.39
N TRP A 36 -1.42 -6.25 -6.05
CA TRP A 36 -2.75 -5.66 -6.23
C TRP A 36 -2.99 -5.21 -7.67
N CYS A 37 -2.12 -4.35 -8.20
CA CYS A 37 -2.36 -3.68 -9.48
C CYS A 37 -1.55 -4.22 -10.66
N GLY A 38 -0.56 -5.08 -10.41
CA GLY A 38 0.30 -5.69 -11.43
C GLY A 38 1.45 -4.81 -11.91
N GLU A 39 1.48 -3.52 -11.58
CA GLU A 39 2.54 -2.62 -12.03
C GLU A 39 3.85 -2.76 -11.25
N PRO A 40 4.99 -2.42 -11.88
CA PRO A 40 6.28 -2.46 -11.21
C PRO A 40 6.31 -1.56 -9.97
N MET A 41 6.85 -2.09 -8.88
CA MET A 41 7.10 -1.36 -7.65
C MET A 41 8.55 -0.88 -7.57
N TYR A 42 8.73 0.39 -7.21
CA TYR A 42 10.04 0.98 -6.95
C TYR A 42 10.09 1.53 -5.52
N LEU A 43 11.20 1.33 -4.81
CA LEU A 43 11.36 1.82 -3.43
C LEU A 43 11.16 3.34 -3.31
N SER A 44 11.57 4.09 -4.35
CA SER A 44 11.40 5.54 -4.46
C SER A 44 9.94 5.99 -4.39
N GLN A 45 8.98 5.12 -4.69
CA GLN A 45 7.55 5.40 -4.63
C GLN A 45 6.97 5.33 -3.21
N GLY A 46 7.77 4.99 -2.20
CA GLY A 46 7.31 4.90 -0.82
C GLY A 46 6.37 3.71 -0.59
N LEU A 47 6.86 2.49 -0.85
CA LEU A 47 6.08 1.25 -0.70
C LEU A 47 5.57 1.05 0.74
N ALA A 48 4.38 0.46 0.87
CA ALA A 48 3.68 0.17 2.11
C ALA A 48 3.72 -1.33 2.42
N GLY A 49 3.78 -1.67 3.72
CA GLY A 49 3.67 -3.05 4.19
C GLY A 49 2.22 -3.49 4.30
N ASP A 50 1.83 -4.44 3.46
CA ASP A 50 0.51 -5.06 3.47
C ASP A 50 0.52 -6.36 4.27
N HIS A 51 -0.66 -6.81 4.69
CA HIS A 51 -0.85 -8.01 5.48
C HIS A 51 -1.78 -8.98 4.75
N SER A 52 -1.35 -10.22 4.54
CA SER A 52 -2.24 -11.27 4.01
C SER A 52 -3.46 -11.48 4.92
N LEU A 53 -3.26 -11.55 6.24
CA LEU A 53 -4.34 -11.46 7.23
C LEU A 53 -4.51 -9.98 7.63
N PRO A 54 -5.64 -9.32 7.33
CA PRO A 54 -5.79 -7.90 7.62
C PRO A 54 -5.80 -7.65 9.13
N ARG A 55 -5.36 -6.45 9.53
CA ARG A 55 -5.32 -6.04 10.95
C ARG A 55 -6.70 -6.03 11.60
N SER A 56 -7.76 -5.79 10.83
CA SER A 56 -9.16 -5.89 11.30
C SER A 56 -9.54 -7.31 11.73
N ALA A 57 -8.92 -8.33 11.13
CA ALA A 57 -9.10 -9.74 11.48
C ALA A 57 -8.01 -10.28 12.42
N GLY A 58 -7.24 -9.40 13.08
CA GLY A 58 -6.20 -9.79 14.04
C GLY A 58 -4.81 -10.05 13.45
N GLY A 59 -4.58 -9.77 12.16
CA GLY A 59 -3.26 -9.88 11.57
C GLY A 59 -2.24 -8.89 12.17
N THR A 60 -1.01 -9.37 12.39
CA THR A 60 0.09 -8.58 12.99
C THR A 60 1.40 -8.64 12.21
N ILE A 61 1.40 -9.37 11.09
CA ILE A 61 2.58 -9.59 10.27
C ILE A 61 2.38 -8.90 8.94
N ALA A 62 3.22 -7.91 8.66
CA ALA A 62 3.37 -7.39 7.31
C ALA A 62 4.28 -8.34 6.53
N ASP A 63 3.76 -8.96 5.48
CA ASP A 63 4.41 -10.04 4.75
C ASP A 63 4.64 -9.74 3.26
N ARG A 64 4.10 -8.63 2.76
CA ARG A 64 4.33 -8.16 1.38
C ARG A 64 4.40 -6.64 1.28
N LEU A 65 4.97 -6.15 0.18
CA LEU A 65 4.92 -4.74 -0.18
C LEU A 65 3.83 -4.50 -1.24
N LEU A 66 3.21 -3.34 -1.15
CA LEU A 66 2.33 -2.77 -2.18
C LEU A 66 2.66 -1.29 -2.39
N HIS A 67 2.24 -0.71 -3.50
CA HIS A 67 2.14 0.75 -3.58
C HIS A 67 1.21 1.27 -2.47
N ALA A 68 1.49 2.46 -1.94
CA ALA A 68 0.68 3.03 -0.87
C ALA A 68 -0.81 3.18 -1.24
N HIS A 69 -1.11 3.59 -2.48
CA HIS A 69 -2.49 3.69 -2.97
C HIS A 69 -3.16 2.32 -3.09
N CYS A 70 -2.46 1.32 -3.65
CA CYS A 70 -2.93 -0.06 -3.76
C CYS A 70 -3.26 -0.67 -2.39
N ASN A 71 -2.40 -0.44 -1.40
CA ASN A 71 -2.63 -0.88 -0.02
C ASN A 71 -3.90 -0.27 0.58
N SER A 72 -4.16 1.01 0.31
CA SER A 72 -5.39 1.69 0.74
C SER A 72 -6.63 1.19 0.02
N GLU A 73 -6.55 0.94 -1.30
CA GLU A 73 -7.67 0.40 -2.10
C GLU A 73 -8.07 -1.01 -1.67
N ARG A 74 -7.07 -1.86 -1.39
CA ARG A 74 -7.26 -3.21 -0.87
C ARG A 74 -8.01 -3.24 0.46
N ALA A 75 -7.73 -2.27 1.34
CA ALA A 75 -8.31 -2.13 2.66
C ALA A 75 -8.11 -3.40 3.54
N ASP A 76 -9.17 -4.17 3.77
CA ASP A 76 -9.14 -5.40 4.56
C ASP A 76 -9.06 -6.69 3.71
N GLY A 77 -8.87 -6.55 2.40
CA GLY A 77 -8.79 -7.70 1.48
C GLY A 77 -10.14 -8.24 1.01
N SER A 78 -11.27 -7.72 1.49
CA SER A 78 -12.61 -8.07 0.99
C SER A 78 -12.78 -7.85 -0.53
N ARG A 79 -11.93 -7.01 -1.10
CA ARG A 79 -11.90 -6.64 -2.52
C ARG A 79 -10.82 -7.37 -3.33
N ASP A 80 -10.17 -8.39 -2.79
CA ASP A 80 -9.09 -9.11 -3.49
C ASP A 80 -9.54 -9.69 -4.85
N HIS A 81 -10.82 -10.03 -4.99
CA HIS A 81 -11.43 -10.47 -6.26
C HIS A 81 -11.58 -9.33 -7.30
N LEU A 82 -11.55 -8.07 -6.87
CA LEU A 82 -11.64 -6.88 -7.73
C LEU A 82 -10.26 -6.32 -8.12
N ARG A 83 -9.17 -6.95 -7.66
CA ARG A 83 -7.82 -6.41 -7.84
C ARG A 83 -7.53 -6.13 -9.32
N PRO A 84 -6.98 -4.96 -9.68
CA PRO A 84 -6.71 -4.62 -11.08
C PRO A 84 -5.80 -5.61 -11.79
N ALA A 85 -4.90 -6.28 -11.06
CA ALA A 85 -4.05 -7.34 -11.61
C ALA A 85 -4.83 -8.55 -12.16
N LEU A 86 -6.05 -8.81 -11.67
CA LEU A 86 -6.93 -9.86 -12.20
C LEU A 86 -7.90 -9.33 -13.24
N THR A 87 -8.50 -8.18 -12.99
CA THR A 87 -9.60 -7.67 -13.81
C THR A 87 -9.09 -6.93 -15.06
N GLY A 88 -7.82 -6.53 -15.09
CA GLY A 88 -7.24 -5.66 -16.11
C GLY A 88 -7.79 -4.23 -16.09
N LYS A 89 -8.73 -3.92 -15.18
CA LYS A 89 -9.38 -2.61 -15.08
C LYS A 89 -8.70 -1.83 -13.97
N ARG A 90 -7.76 -0.98 -14.34
CA ARG A 90 -7.34 0.11 -13.47
C ARG A 90 -8.38 1.23 -13.51
N PRO A 91 -8.74 1.86 -12.38
CA PRO A 91 -9.34 3.18 -12.46
C PRO A 91 -8.32 4.08 -13.18
N LYS A 92 -8.71 4.67 -14.32
CA LYS A 92 -7.89 5.69 -14.98
C LYS A 92 -7.63 6.76 -13.94
N ARG A 93 -6.37 6.92 -13.54
CA ARG A 93 -5.95 8.13 -12.85
C ARG A 93 -6.07 9.21 -13.91
N GLU A 94 -7.18 9.94 -13.90
CA GLU A 94 -7.37 11.04 -14.85
C GLU A 94 -6.15 11.93 -14.73
N ALA A 95 -5.41 12.05 -15.82
CA ALA A 95 -4.35 13.03 -15.90
C ALA A 95 -5.02 14.36 -15.59
N VAL A 96 -4.59 15.02 -14.52
CA VAL A 96 -5.09 16.35 -14.20
C VAL A 96 -4.76 17.19 -15.42
N ASP A 97 -5.78 17.60 -16.16
CA ASP A 97 -5.62 18.59 -17.22
C ASP A 97 -5.24 19.89 -16.53
N LEU A 98 -3.94 20.15 -16.43
CA LEU A 98 -3.41 21.38 -15.84
C LEU A 98 -3.75 22.62 -16.71
N GLY A 99 -4.44 22.42 -17.84
CA GLY A 99 -4.86 23.46 -18.77
C GLY A 99 -3.67 24.24 -19.33
N HIS A 100 -3.97 25.34 -20.04
CA HIS A 100 -2.98 26.23 -20.64
C HIS A 100 -2.15 27.06 -19.63
N ARG A 101 -2.15 26.71 -18.33
CA ARG A 101 -1.44 27.41 -17.25
C ARG A 101 -0.21 26.66 -16.74
N VAL A 102 0.33 25.73 -17.52
CA VAL A 102 1.66 25.16 -17.24
C VAL A 102 2.71 26.21 -17.59
N MET A 103 3.17 26.96 -16.59
CA MET A 103 4.37 27.79 -16.73
C MET A 103 5.57 26.84 -16.84
N ALA A 104 6.19 26.79 -18.02
CA ALA A 104 7.44 26.07 -18.19
C ALA A 104 8.50 26.73 -17.29
N TRP A 105 8.96 26.01 -16.26
CA TRP A 105 10.04 26.45 -15.41
C TRP A 105 11.36 26.37 -16.20
N PRO A 106 12.18 27.44 -16.27
CA PRO A 106 13.44 27.44 -17.01
C PRO A 106 14.51 26.53 -16.40
#